data_AF-A0A7S9X567-F1
#
_entry.id   AF-A0A7S9X567-F1
#
_cell.length_a   1.000
_cell.length_b   1.000
_cell.length_c   1.000
_cell.angle_alpha   90.00
_cell.angle_beta   90.00
_cell.angle_gamma   90.00
#
_symmetry.space_group_name_H-M   'P 1'
#
loop_
_entity.id
_entity.type
_entity.pdbx_description
1 polymer ?
#
loop_
_entity_poly.entity_id
_entity_poly.type
_entity_poly.pdbx_seq_one_letter_code
_entity_poly.pdbx_strand_id
1 'polypeptide(L)'
;MSKTNKRDLILNSIIEAYLQDNAPIGSNELGSRMSMAIPASTIRVYFKKLSDEGEITKLHISGGRIPTIAAMRRYWSEIFTENDISLEINDPRSLKMLCDEFELYCMIFGTIDKELLEILNLNDRYLVLNFSGDEIVVKFDARMYKFLNNLIGVSLDKLELICSQVGLSELKNKIRELKRTKIYFQENEILAFDMFKDRCFKMVFDPSFSLQMDEKLTFSPMFDENYMGLKFKANYLGSEAQMICAGSVYTDYVKFINLIKEAA
;
A
#
# COMPACT_ATOMS: atom_id res chain seq x y z
N MET A 1 -23.78 -12.65 -7.12
CA MET A 1 -23.40 -12.59 -8.55
C MET A 1 -24.18 -11.46 -9.22
N SER A 2 -23.62 -10.25 -9.22
CA SER A 2 -24.17 -9.13 -9.99
C SER A 2 -24.03 -9.45 -11.48
N LYS A 3 -25.08 -9.22 -12.29
CA LYS A 3 -24.96 -9.29 -13.75
C LYS A 3 -23.95 -8.22 -14.17
N THR A 4 -22.70 -8.58 -14.44
CA THR A 4 -21.72 -7.67 -15.05
C THR A 4 -22.33 -7.16 -16.35
N ASN A 5 -22.68 -5.88 -16.38
CA ASN A 5 -23.29 -5.28 -17.56
C ASN A 5 -22.21 -5.20 -18.65
N LYS A 6 -22.59 -5.34 -19.92
CA LYS A 6 -21.66 -5.27 -21.07
C LYS A 6 -20.77 -4.02 -21.03
N ARG A 7 -21.29 -2.91 -20.49
CA ARG A 7 -20.53 -1.68 -20.26
C ARG A 7 -19.32 -1.91 -19.36
N ASP A 8 -19.51 -2.50 -18.19
CA ASP A 8 -18.43 -2.73 -17.21
C ASP A 8 -17.47 -3.82 -17.69
N LEU A 9 -18.00 -4.85 -18.36
CA LEU A 9 -17.17 -5.86 -18.99
C LEU A 9 -16.22 -5.25 -20.04
N ILE A 10 -16.73 -4.36 -20.90
CA ILE A 10 -15.89 -3.67 -21.89
C ILE A 10 -14.88 -2.75 -21.19
N LEU A 11 -15.29 -2.00 -20.17
CA LEU A 11 -14.38 -1.12 -19.43
C LEU A 11 -13.24 -1.91 -18.77
N ASN A 12 -13.56 -3.00 -18.08
CA ASN A 12 -12.56 -3.84 -17.41
C ASN A 12 -11.61 -4.47 -18.44
N SER A 13 -12.12 -4.93 -19.59
CA SER A 13 -11.25 -5.42 -20.67
C SER A 13 -10.34 -4.33 -21.25
N ILE A 14 -10.79 -3.06 -21.32
CA ILE A 14 -9.92 -1.93 -21.73
C ILE A 14 -8.80 -1.72 -20.70
N ILE A 15 -9.16 -1.73 -19.41
CA ILE A 15 -8.21 -1.54 -18.32
C ILE A 15 -7.18 -2.67 -18.29
N GLU A 16 -7.61 -3.93 -18.35
CA GLU A 16 -6.72 -5.09 -18.37
C GLU A 16 -5.78 -5.07 -19.58
N ALA A 17 -6.28 -4.77 -20.77
CA ALA A 17 -5.43 -4.64 -21.96
C ALA A 17 -4.43 -3.49 -21.81
N TYR A 18 -4.85 -2.35 -21.24
CA TYR A 18 -3.95 -1.23 -20.99
C TYR A 18 -2.85 -1.59 -19.97
N LEU A 19 -3.19 -2.28 -18.88
CA LEU A 19 -2.24 -2.73 -17.86
C LEU A 19 -1.20 -3.71 -18.43
N GLN A 20 -1.58 -4.53 -19.42
CA GLN A 20 -0.67 -5.49 -20.05
C GLN A 20 0.32 -4.82 -21.01
N ASP A 21 -0.13 -3.85 -21.81
CA ASP A 21 0.68 -3.32 -22.91
C ASP A 21 1.27 -1.93 -22.63
N ASN A 22 0.76 -1.22 -21.61
CA ASN A 22 1.01 0.20 -21.37
C ASN A 22 0.78 1.07 -22.63
N ALA A 23 -0.21 0.69 -23.45
CA ALA A 23 -0.47 1.31 -24.74
C ALA A 23 -1.97 1.67 -24.91
N PRO A 24 -2.30 2.75 -25.66
CA PRO A 24 -3.70 3.09 -25.95
C PRO A 24 -4.42 2.01 -26.75
N ILE A 25 -5.61 1.60 -26.30
CA ILE A 25 -6.32 0.45 -26.87
C ILE A 25 -7.32 0.86 -27.95
N GLY A 26 -7.32 0.12 -29.06
CA GLY A 26 -8.26 0.27 -30.17
C GLY A 26 -9.45 -0.70 -30.10
N SER A 27 -10.58 -0.37 -30.75
CA SER A 27 -11.78 -1.22 -30.72
C SER A 27 -11.60 -2.59 -31.38
N ASN A 28 -10.80 -2.67 -32.45
CA ASN A 28 -10.53 -3.91 -33.17
C ASN A 28 -9.61 -4.82 -32.35
N GLU A 29 -8.58 -4.22 -31.76
CA GLU A 29 -7.63 -4.90 -30.88
C GLU A 29 -8.35 -5.46 -29.65
N LEU A 30 -9.14 -4.64 -28.95
CA LEU A 30 -9.92 -5.11 -27.80
C LEU A 30 -10.83 -6.28 -28.18
N GLY A 31 -11.53 -6.18 -29.31
CA GLY A 31 -12.40 -7.25 -29.79
C GLY A 31 -11.68 -8.58 -30.05
N SER A 32 -10.39 -8.55 -30.41
CA SER A 32 -9.57 -9.75 -30.59
C SER A 32 -9.11 -10.40 -29.28
N ARG A 33 -9.01 -9.61 -28.19
CA ARG A 33 -8.61 -10.07 -26.85
C ARG A 33 -9.78 -10.60 -26.03
N MET A 34 -10.98 -10.13 -26.32
CA MET A 34 -12.19 -10.56 -25.61
C MET A 34 -12.58 -11.99 -26.02
N SER A 35 -12.77 -12.87 -25.04
CA SER A 35 -13.27 -14.23 -25.26
C SER A 35 -14.69 -14.27 -25.81
N MET A 36 -15.46 -13.20 -25.59
CA MET A 36 -16.80 -13.03 -26.12
C MET A 36 -16.76 -12.31 -27.46
N ALA A 37 -17.41 -12.87 -28.48
CA ALA A 37 -17.51 -12.28 -29.82
C ALA A 37 -18.37 -11.01 -29.83
N ILE A 38 -17.81 -9.89 -29.39
CA ILE A 38 -18.42 -8.56 -29.49
C ILE A 38 -17.88 -7.89 -30.77
N PRO A 39 -18.74 -7.54 -31.74
CA PRO A 39 -18.30 -6.87 -32.96
C PRO A 39 -17.61 -5.54 -32.65
N ALA A 40 -16.55 -5.22 -33.40
CA ALA A 40 -15.84 -3.96 -33.25
C ALA A 40 -16.74 -2.72 -33.38
N SER A 41 -17.80 -2.79 -34.20
CA SER A 41 -18.82 -1.73 -34.32
C SER A 41 -19.54 -1.48 -33.00
N THR A 42 -19.91 -2.54 -32.27
CA THR A 42 -20.52 -2.45 -30.94
C THR A 42 -19.52 -1.88 -29.93
N ILE A 43 -18.27 -2.35 -29.94
CA ILE A 43 -17.21 -1.83 -29.05
C ILE A 43 -17.00 -0.32 -29.26
N ARG A 44 -17.01 0.17 -30.52
CA ARG A 44 -16.91 1.61 -30.82
C ARG A 44 -18.04 2.44 -30.19
N VAL A 45 -19.26 1.91 -30.15
CA VAL A 45 -20.40 2.57 -29.47
C VAL A 45 -20.13 2.70 -27.98
N TYR A 46 -19.66 1.62 -27.33
CA TYR A 46 -19.29 1.66 -25.92
C TYR A 46 -18.09 2.56 -25.65
N PHE A 47 -17.09 2.62 -26.54
CA PHE A 47 -15.97 3.56 -26.41
C PHE A 47 -16.45 5.01 -26.41
N LYS A 48 -17.45 5.35 -27.24
CA LYS A 48 -18.05 6.69 -27.21
C LYS A 48 -18.76 6.92 -25.88
N LYS A 49 -19.60 5.98 -25.44
CA LYS A 49 -20.31 6.10 -24.16
C LYS A 49 -19.37 6.26 -22.95
N LEU A 50 -18.36 5.40 -22.84
CA LEU A 50 -17.34 5.47 -21.79
C LEU A 50 -16.52 6.77 -21.85
N SER A 51 -16.32 7.33 -23.05
CA SER A 51 -15.75 8.67 -23.20
C SER A 51 -16.59 9.75 -22.56
N ASP A 52 -17.88 9.73 -22.89
CA ASP A 52 -18.84 10.77 -22.50
C ASP A 52 -19.07 10.71 -20.98
N GLU A 53 -18.91 9.51 -20.39
CA GLU A 53 -18.91 9.25 -18.94
C GLU A 53 -17.60 9.64 -18.23
N GLY A 54 -16.52 9.94 -18.97
CA GLY A 54 -15.21 10.27 -18.38
C GLY A 54 -14.40 9.06 -17.87
N GLU A 55 -14.74 7.84 -18.32
CA GLU A 55 -14.07 6.59 -17.95
C GLU A 55 -12.80 6.35 -18.75
N ILE A 56 -12.82 6.75 -20.02
CA ILE A 56 -11.70 6.60 -20.93
C ILE A 56 -11.49 7.90 -21.71
N THR A 57 -10.23 8.25 -21.95
CA THR A 57 -9.86 9.46 -22.68
C THR A 57 -8.92 9.14 -23.84
N LYS A 58 -8.72 10.12 -24.74
CA LYS A 58 -7.72 10.03 -25.80
C LYS A 58 -6.44 10.71 -25.33
N LEU A 59 -5.30 10.05 -25.54
CA LEU A 59 -3.99 10.67 -25.31
C LEU A 59 -3.64 11.70 -26.42
N HIS A 60 -3.99 11.38 -27.68
CA HIS A 60 -3.79 12.24 -28.86
C HIS A 60 -4.95 12.12 -29.87
N ILE A 61 -5.06 13.10 -30.79
CA ILE A 61 -6.18 13.26 -31.74
C ILE A 61 -6.40 12.00 -32.62
N SER A 62 -5.32 11.27 -32.95
CA SER A 62 -5.31 10.04 -33.78
C SER A 62 -5.09 8.73 -32.99
N GLY A 63 -4.92 8.78 -31.67
CA GLY A 63 -4.54 7.63 -30.84
C GLY A 63 -5.72 6.84 -30.28
N GLY A 64 -5.44 5.61 -29.81
CA GLY A 64 -6.35 4.77 -29.04
C GLY A 64 -6.80 5.41 -27.73
N ARG A 65 -7.49 4.64 -26.89
CA ARG A 65 -8.08 5.13 -25.64
C ARG A 65 -7.31 4.62 -24.43
N ILE A 66 -7.21 5.46 -23.41
CA ILE A 66 -6.64 5.08 -22.11
C ILE A 66 -7.70 5.23 -21.01
N PRO A 67 -7.70 4.37 -19.97
CA PRO A 67 -8.52 4.59 -18.79
C PRO A 67 -8.15 5.89 -18.09
N THR A 68 -9.15 6.60 -17.56
CA THR A 68 -8.89 7.74 -16.68
C THR A 68 -8.47 7.26 -15.29
N ILE A 69 -7.83 8.13 -14.51
CA ILE A 69 -7.44 7.85 -13.13
C ILE A 69 -8.65 7.40 -12.31
N ALA A 70 -9.80 8.05 -12.50
CA ALA A 70 -11.04 7.68 -11.81
C ALA A 70 -11.49 6.24 -12.14
N ALA A 71 -11.38 5.83 -13.40
CA ALA A 71 -11.68 4.47 -13.82
C ALA A 71 -10.69 3.46 -13.21
N MET A 72 -9.39 3.76 -13.21
CA MET A 72 -8.36 2.90 -12.59
C MET A 72 -8.61 2.72 -11.09
N ARG A 73 -8.90 3.81 -10.37
CA ARG A 73 -9.19 3.75 -8.92
C ARG A 73 -10.39 2.87 -8.64
N ARG A 74 -11.49 3.02 -9.39
CA ARG A 74 -12.67 2.18 -9.22
C ARG A 74 -12.35 0.71 -9.49
N TYR A 75 -11.63 0.43 -10.58
CA TYR A 75 -11.20 -0.92 -10.91
C TYR A 75 -10.39 -1.56 -9.78
N TRP A 76 -9.38 -0.87 -9.25
CA TRP A 76 -8.60 -1.38 -8.12
C TRP A 76 -9.40 -1.53 -6.83
N SER A 77 -10.32 -0.60 -6.55
CA SER A 77 -11.26 -0.76 -5.44
C SER A 77 -12.04 -2.06 -5.59
N GLU A 78 -12.64 -2.34 -6.75
CA GLU A 78 -13.40 -3.56 -6.99
C GLU A 78 -12.54 -4.83 -6.80
N ILE A 79 -11.29 -4.83 -7.28
CA ILE A 79 -10.36 -5.96 -7.15
C ILE A 79 -9.99 -6.23 -5.68
N PHE A 80 -9.76 -5.19 -4.89
CA PHE A 80 -9.24 -5.31 -3.52
C PHE A 80 -10.30 -5.12 -2.41
N THR A 81 -11.60 -5.05 -2.75
CA THR A 81 -12.68 -4.85 -1.75
C THR A 81 -12.87 -6.08 -0.83
N GLU A 82 -12.82 -7.31 -1.35
CA GLU A 82 -13.28 -8.49 -0.60
C GLU A 82 -12.20 -9.56 -0.33
N ASN A 83 -11.03 -9.48 -0.96
CA ASN A 83 -10.00 -10.52 -0.83
C ASN A 83 -9.02 -10.19 0.31
N ASP A 84 -8.90 -11.10 1.27
CA ASP A 84 -7.77 -11.10 2.21
C ASP A 84 -6.59 -11.77 1.52
N ILE A 85 -5.66 -10.94 1.04
CA ILE A 85 -4.45 -11.40 0.39
C ILE A 85 -3.36 -11.53 1.45
N SER A 86 -2.88 -12.76 1.63
CA SER A 86 -1.65 -13.06 2.38
C SER A 86 -0.58 -13.52 1.39
N LEU A 87 0.63 -12.98 1.53
CA LEU A 87 1.77 -13.28 0.67
C LEU A 87 2.82 -14.09 1.42
N GLU A 88 3.42 -15.06 0.77
CA GLU A 88 4.58 -15.80 1.29
C GLU A 88 5.80 -15.41 0.46
N ILE A 89 6.86 -14.97 1.14
CA ILE A 89 8.02 -14.32 0.53
C ILE A 89 9.27 -14.99 1.08
N ASN A 90 9.76 -15.96 0.33
CA ASN A 90 10.92 -16.78 0.69
C ASN A 90 12.20 -16.39 -0.07
N ASP A 91 12.08 -15.58 -1.14
CA ASP A 91 13.22 -15.08 -1.91
C ASP A 91 13.21 -13.55 -2.07
N PRO A 92 13.97 -12.82 -1.23
CA PRO A 92 14.07 -11.36 -1.30
C PRO A 92 14.66 -10.85 -2.63
N ARG A 93 15.49 -11.65 -3.32
CA ARG A 93 16.10 -11.23 -4.59
C ARG A 93 15.07 -11.20 -5.69
N SER A 94 14.22 -12.23 -5.78
CA SER A 94 13.09 -12.26 -6.71
C SER A 94 12.11 -11.13 -6.44
N LEU A 95 11.79 -10.85 -5.16
CA LEU A 95 10.94 -9.71 -4.81
C LEU A 95 11.52 -8.37 -5.27
N LYS A 96 12.82 -8.13 -5.04
CA LYS A 96 13.50 -6.93 -5.52
C LYS A 96 13.36 -6.76 -7.04
N MET A 97 13.63 -7.82 -7.80
CA MET A 97 13.50 -7.79 -9.26
C MET A 97 12.08 -7.44 -9.71
N LEU A 98 11.06 -7.98 -9.02
CA LEU A 98 9.66 -7.64 -9.30
C LEU A 98 9.34 -6.18 -8.93
N CYS A 99 9.85 -5.67 -7.81
CA CYS A 99 9.68 -4.27 -7.45
C CYS A 99 10.28 -3.34 -8.51
N ASP A 100 11.44 -3.68 -9.05
CA ASP A 100 12.10 -2.91 -10.11
C ASP A 100 11.35 -3.01 -11.44
N GLU A 101 10.92 -4.20 -11.85
CA GLU A 101 10.18 -4.42 -13.11
C GLU A 101 8.85 -3.65 -13.15
N PHE A 102 8.13 -3.62 -12.02
CA PHE A 102 6.82 -2.98 -11.93
C PHE A 102 6.88 -1.53 -11.46
N GLU A 103 8.09 -1.00 -11.21
CA GLU A 103 8.32 0.33 -10.63
C GLU A 103 7.45 0.54 -9.37
N LEU A 104 7.61 -0.36 -8.40
CA LEU A 104 6.88 -0.33 -7.14
C LEU A 104 7.82 -0.07 -5.98
N TYR A 105 7.42 0.85 -5.11
CA TYR A 105 7.96 0.92 -3.76
C TYR A 105 7.43 -0.27 -2.97
N CYS A 106 8.30 -0.88 -2.17
CA CYS A 106 7.94 -1.99 -1.30
C CYS A 106 8.64 -1.86 0.05
N MET A 107 7.91 -2.15 1.11
CA MET A 107 8.45 -2.28 2.45
C MET A 107 7.78 -3.45 3.16
N ILE A 108 8.60 -4.32 3.74
CA ILE A 108 8.15 -5.42 4.59
C ILE A 108 8.73 -5.19 5.97
N PHE A 109 7.87 -5.26 6.98
CA PHE A 109 8.25 -5.08 8.37
C PHE A 109 7.49 -6.05 9.26
N GLY A 110 8.16 -6.48 10.32
CA GLY A 110 7.55 -7.31 11.35
C GLY A 110 6.44 -6.58 12.08
N THR A 111 5.42 -7.33 12.50
CA THR A 111 4.40 -6.81 13.40
C THR A 111 5.00 -6.59 14.79
N ILE A 112 4.91 -5.37 15.31
CA ILE A 112 5.28 -5.05 16.70
C ILE A 112 4.00 -4.78 17.48
N ASP A 113 3.09 -5.75 17.49
CA ASP A 113 1.99 -5.70 18.42
C ASP A 113 2.40 -6.44 19.69
N LYS A 114 3.12 -5.70 20.52
CA LYS A 114 3.35 -6.05 21.91
C LYS A 114 2.89 -4.88 22.76
N GLU A 115 2.14 -5.19 23.81
CA GLU A 115 1.63 -4.22 24.76
C GLU A 115 2.75 -3.75 25.69
N LEU A 116 2.63 -2.53 26.20
CA LEU A 116 3.50 -2.05 27.28
C LEU A 116 3.25 -2.90 28.53
N LEU A 117 4.17 -3.81 28.85
CA LEU A 117 4.01 -4.76 29.95
C LEU A 117 4.26 -4.13 31.31
N GLU A 118 5.35 -3.36 31.40
CA GLU A 118 5.78 -2.74 32.64
C GLU A 118 6.71 -1.55 32.36
N ILE A 119 6.92 -0.74 33.41
CA ILE A 119 7.84 0.39 33.40
C ILE A 119 8.76 0.26 34.60
N LEU A 120 10.06 0.08 34.34
CA LEU A 120 11.08 0.02 35.38
C LEU A 120 11.67 1.41 35.61
N ASN A 121 11.57 1.92 36.83
CA ASN A 121 12.26 3.14 37.23
C ASN A 121 13.66 2.79 37.78
N LEU A 122 14.70 3.24 37.10
CA LEU A 122 16.08 3.05 37.51
C LEU A 122 16.62 4.30 38.19
N ASN A 123 16.48 4.33 39.52
CA ASN A 123 17.01 5.36 40.42
C ASN A 123 16.60 6.80 40.04
N ASP A 124 15.38 7.01 39.52
CA ASP A 124 14.90 8.31 39.04
C ASP A 124 15.79 8.94 37.97
N ARG A 125 16.55 8.12 37.23
CA ARG A 125 17.39 8.56 36.10
C ARG A 125 16.82 8.14 34.76
N TYR A 126 16.33 6.90 34.68
CA TYR A 126 15.79 6.31 33.46
C TYR A 126 14.50 5.56 33.73
N LEU A 127 13.61 5.56 32.74
CA LEU A 127 12.47 4.65 32.66
C LEU A 127 12.76 3.65 31.54
N VAL A 128 12.58 2.36 31.84
CA VAL A 128 12.62 1.29 30.85
C VAL A 128 11.20 0.79 30.63
N LEU A 129 10.68 1.03 29.43
CA LEU A 129 9.37 0.54 28.99
C LEU A 129 9.58 -0.82 28.32
N ASN A 130 8.97 -1.87 28.86
CA ASN A 130 9.13 -3.25 28.40
C ASN A 130 7.98 -3.64 27.45
N PHE A 131 8.31 -4.09 26.24
CA PHE A 131 7.39 -4.58 25.21
C PHE A 131 7.66 -6.04 24.84
N SER A 132 7.88 -6.91 25.84
CA SER A 132 8.06 -8.36 25.67
C SER A 132 9.18 -8.74 24.67
N GLY A 133 10.43 -8.57 25.08
CA GLY A 133 11.61 -8.88 24.25
C GLY A 133 12.11 -7.71 23.40
N ASP A 134 11.48 -6.55 23.53
CA ASP A 134 11.96 -5.25 23.07
C ASP A 134 11.79 -4.22 24.21
N GLU A 135 12.65 -3.22 24.27
CA GLU A 135 12.60 -2.18 25.31
C GLU A 135 12.84 -0.77 24.78
N ILE A 136 12.23 0.20 25.45
CA ILE A 136 12.47 1.63 25.19
C ILE A 136 12.96 2.29 26.48
N VAL A 137 14.16 2.86 26.43
CA VAL A 137 14.74 3.59 27.56
C VAL A 137 14.58 5.09 27.35
N VAL A 138 13.93 5.80 28.27
CA VAL A 138 13.80 7.28 28.29
C VAL A 138 14.37 7.86 29.57
N LYS A 139 14.68 9.16 29.59
CA LYS A 139 15.02 9.85 30.84
C LYS A 139 13.82 9.88 31.78
N PHE A 140 14.09 9.81 33.07
CA PHE A 140 13.04 9.93 34.08
C PHE A 140 12.43 11.33 34.10
N ASP A 141 11.10 11.37 34.04
CA ASP A 141 10.27 12.53 34.39
C ASP A 141 9.09 12.03 35.21
N ALA A 142 8.86 12.63 36.39
CA ALA A 142 7.85 12.14 37.33
C ALA A 142 6.41 12.25 36.81
N ARG A 143 6.11 13.23 35.93
CA ARG A 143 4.78 13.38 35.32
C ARG A 143 4.59 12.34 34.23
N MET A 144 5.60 12.16 33.38
CA MET A 144 5.63 11.13 32.35
C MET A 144 5.50 9.73 32.98
N TYR A 145 6.24 9.45 34.05
CA TYR A 145 6.16 8.16 34.75
C TYR A 145 4.74 7.87 35.24
N LYS A 146 4.07 8.83 35.90
CA LYS A 146 2.67 8.68 36.33
C LYS A 146 1.72 8.48 35.15
N PHE A 147 1.94 9.23 34.08
CA PHE A 147 1.13 9.15 32.87
C PHE A 147 1.24 7.78 32.20
N LEU A 148 2.48 7.31 31.95
CA LEU A 148 2.76 6.05 31.27
C LEU A 148 2.29 4.84 32.07
N ASN A 149 2.31 4.89 33.41
CA ASN A 149 1.76 3.81 34.23
C ASN A 149 0.26 3.55 33.96
N ASN A 150 -0.50 4.55 33.52
CA ASN A 150 -1.90 4.38 33.12
C ASN A 150 -2.06 3.76 31.72
N LEU A 151 -0.95 3.57 30.99
CA LEU A 151 -0.90 3.02 29.64
C LEU A 151 -0.29 1.62 29.59
N ILE A 152 -0.09 0.97 30.74
CA ILE A 152 0.27 -0.45 30.79
C ILE A 152 -0.87 -1.26 30.12
N GLY A 153 -0.52 -2.23 29.28
CA GLY A 153 -1.46 -2.98 28.44
C GLY A 153 -1.83 -2.27 27.12
N VAL A 154 -1.29 -1.08 26.84
CA VAL A 154 -1.53 -0.39 25.56
C VAL A 154 -0.54 -0.87 24.51
N SER A 155 -1.02 -1.17 23.30
CA SER A 155 -0.17 -1.55 22.16
C SER A 155 0.79 -0.43 21.76
N LEU A 156 1.92 -0.80 21.16
CA LEU A 156 2.93 0.15 20.72
C LEU A 156 2.38 1.20 19.73
N ASP A 157 1.47 0.79 18.83
CA ASP A 157 0.82 1.69 17.86
C ASP A 157 -0.07 2.72 18.54
N LYS A 158 -0.91 2.27 19.47
CA LYS A 158 -1.79 3.18 20.23
C LYS A 158 -0.97 4.09 21.14
N LEU A 159 0.13 3.59 21.70
CA LEU A 159 1.06 4.40 22.49
C LEU A 159 1.71 5.51 21.63
N GLU A 160 2.13 5.21 20.40
CA GLU A 160 2.68 6.23 19.49
C GLU A 160 1.66 7.33 19.16
N LEU A 161 0.40 6.94 18.92
CA LEU A 161 -0.69 7.88 18.67
C LEU A 161 -0.91 8.81 19.86
N ILE A 162 -0.99 8.26 21.07
CA ILE A 162 -1.13 9.02 22.32
C ILE A 162 0.06 9.97 22.51
N CYS A 163 1.29 9.49 22.31
CA CYS A 163 2.50 10.31 22.42
C CYS A 163 2.49 11.48 21.43
N SER A 164 1.96 11.26 20.22
CA SER A 164 1.80 12.32 19.21
C SER A 164 0.79 13.39 19.64
N GLN A 165 -0.30 13.01 20.31
CA GLN A 165 -1.34 13.93 20.77
C GLN A 165 -0.91 14.75 22.00
N VAL A 166 -0.17 14.13 22.92
CA VAL A 166 0.26 14.76 24.19
C VAL A 166 1.60 15.51 24.05
N GLY A 167 2.30 15.35 22.92
CA GLY A 167 3.56 16.05 22.65
C GLY A 167 4.81 15.39 23.26
N LEU A 168 4.76 14.08 23.52
CA LEU A 168 5.90 13.30 24.03
C LEU A 168 6.86 12.91 22.89
N SER A 169 7.58 13.91 22.36
CA SER A 169 8.41 13.76 21.15
C SER A 169 9.58 12.78 21.32
N GLU A 170 10.25 12.76 22.47
CA GLU A 170 11.37 11.84 22.75
C GLU A 170 10.89 10.38 22.71
N LEU A 171 9.81 10.07 23.42
CA LEU A 171 9.24 8.72 23.44
C LEU A 171 8.72 8.32 22.07
N LYS A 172 8.03 9.23 21.36
CA LYS A 172 7.60 9.01 19.98
C LYS A 172 8.76 8.64 19.05
N ASN A 173 9.88 9.36 19.14
CA ASN A 173 11.05 9.08 18.31
C ASN A 173 11.64 7.70 18.63
N LYS A 174 11.76 7.34 19.91
CA LYS A 174 12.24 6.01 20.30
C LYS A 174 11.32 4.87 19.88
N ILE A 175 10.00 5.08 19.91
CA ILE A 175 9.03 4.11 19.37
C ILE A 175 9.28 3.91 17.87
N ARG A 176 9.48 4.99 17.11
CA ARG A 176 9.79 4.92 15.68
C ARG A 176 11.13 4.26 15.40
N GLU A 177 12.15 4.54 16.19
CA GLU A 177 13.46 3.88 16.11
C GLU A 177 13.30 2.37 16.31
N LEU A 178 12.58 1.95 17.35
CA LEU A 178 12.29 0.53 17.60
C LEU A 178 11.56 -0.09 16.40
N LYS A 179 10.54 0.59 15.86
CA LYS A 179 9.80 0.11 14.69
C LYS A 179 10.68 -0.11 13.47
N ARG A 180 11.58 0.83 13.18
CA ARG A 180 12.52 0.71 12.06
C ARG A 180 13.45 -0.50 12.18
N THR A 181 13.76 -0.97 13.39
CA THR A 181 14.56 -2.20 13.57
C THR A 181 13.87 -3.46 13.04
N LYS A 182 12.55 -3.40 12.83
CA LYS A 182 11.76 -4.51 12.30
C LYS A 182 11.46 -4.37 10.81
N ILE A 183 12.06 -3.41 10.10
CA ILE A 183 12.03 -3.42 8.64
C ILE A 183 12.92 -4.58 8.17
N TYR A 184 12.31 -5.54 7.48
CA TYR A 184 12.98 -6.73 6.95
C TYR A 184 13.40 -6.56 5.49
N PHE A 185 12.68 -5.71 4.77
CA PHE A 185 12.91 -5.44 3.35
C PHE A 185 12.41 -4.04 3.00
N GLN A 186 13.15 -3.34 2.15
CA GLN A 186 12.76 -2.05 1.62
C GLN A 186 13.41 -1.80 0.26
N GLU A 187 12.62 -1.43 -0.74
CA GLU A 187 13.09 -1.21 -2.11
C GLU A 187 12.38 -0.04 -2.79
N ASN A 188 13.06 0.56 -3.79
CA ASN A 188 12.60 1.70 -4.58
C ASN A 188 12.25 2.97 -3.79
N GLU A 189 13.15 3.33 -2.87
CA GLU A 189 13.08 4.54 -2.05
C GLU A 189 13.01 5.85 -2.84
N ILE A 190 13.65 5.89 -4.01
CA ILE A 190 13.64 7.07 -4.89
C ILE A 190 12.23 7.30 -5.44
N LEU A 191 11.51 6.23 -5.80
CA LEU A 191 10.14 6.33 -6.27
C LEU A 191 9.19 6.89 -5.19
N ALA A 192 9.47 6.59 -3.91
CA ALA A 192 8.73 7.19 -2.79
C ALA A 192 8.89 8.72 -2.71
N PHE A 193 9.89 9.32 -3.34
CA PHE A 193 9.96 10.77 -3.47
C PHE A 193 8.93 11.30 -4.48
N ASP A 194 8.82 10.65 -5.64
CA ASP A 194 7.91 11.06 -6.71
C ASP A 194 6.43 10.86 -6.35
N MET A 195 6.14 9.81 -5.56
CA MET A 195 4.78 9.49 -5.11
C MET A 195 4.22 10.45 -4.05
N PHE A 196 5.11 11.08 -3.28
CA PHE A 196 4.75 11.87 -2.11
C PHE A 196 5.36 13.26 -2.22
N LYS A 197 4.63 14.21 -2.83
CA LYS A 197 4.98 15.64 -2.81
C LYS A 197 5.57 16.04 -1.47
N ASP A 198 6.80 16.58 -1.47
CA ASP A 198 7.68 17.18 -0.43
C ASP A 198 7.42 16.98 1.09
N ARG A 199 6.18 16.83 1.57
CA ARG A 199 5.81 16.84 2.99
C ARG A 199 5.75 15.46 3.65
N CYS A 200 5.53 14.38 2.90
CA CYS A 200 5.28 13.05 3.50
C CYS A 200 6.35 11.98 3.19
N PHE A 201 7.33 12.25 2.31
CA PHE A 201 8.30 11.23 1.89
C PHE A 201 9.03 10.56 3.06
N LYS A 202 9.42 11.34 4.10
CA LYS A 202 10.09 10.80 5.30
C LYS A 202 9.28 9.76 6.07
N MET A 203 7.96 9.79 5.92
CA MET A 203 7.07 8.86 6.62
C MET A 203 7.05 7.51 5.95
N VAL A 204 7.25 7.44 4.64
CA VAL A 204 7.20 6.19 3.87
C VAL A 204 8.28 5.20 4.34
N PHE A 205 9.42 5.70 4.84
CA PHE A 205 10.49 4.87 5.43
C PHE A 205 10.23 4.40 6.86
N ASP A 206 9.04 4.66 7.40
CA ASP A 206 8.70 4.35 8.78
C ASP A 206 7.51 3.38 8.80
N PRO A 207 7.60 2.24 9.49
CA PRO A 207 6.48 1.30 9.60
C PRO A 207 5.20 1.95 10.14
N SER A 208 5.32 3.01 10.94
CA SER A 208 4.17 3.79 11.43
C SER A 208 3.34 4.43 10.32
N PHE A 209 3.85 4.50 9.09
CA PHE A 209 3.08 4.88 7.90
C PHE A 209 1.90 3.95 7.62
N SER A 210 2.01 2.67 7.97
CA SER A 210 0.95 1.67 7.80
C SER A 210 -0.33 1.99 8.59
N LEU A 211 -0.19 2.76 9.68
CA LEU A 211 -1.29 3.21 10.55
C LEU A 211 -2.15 4.29 9.91
N GLN A 212 -1.62 4.98 8.90
CA GLN A 212 -2.34 6.01 8.16
C GLN A 212 -2.99 5.47 6.89
N MET A 213 -2.56 4.28 6.45
CA MET A 213 -3.17 3.59 5.33
C MET A 213 -4.47 2.91 5.78
N ASP A 214 -5.44 2.90 4.88
CA ASP A 214 -6.59 2.02 4.97
C ASP A 214 -6.15 0.55 5.06
N GLU A 215 -7.05 -0.35 5.43
CA GLU A 215 -6.69 -1.74 5.72
C GLU A 215 -6.05 -2.48 4.53
N LYS A 216 -6.43 -2.14 3.30
CA LYS A 216 -6.01 -2.89 2.09
C LYS A 216 -5.51 -2.01 0.97
N LEU A 217 -6.22 -0.92 0.69
CA LEU A 217 -6.03 -0.09 -0.49
C LEU A 217 -6.23 1.37 -0.11
N THR A 218 -5.26 2.21 -0.46
CA THR A 218 -5.28 3.64 -0.14
C THR A 218 -4.95 4.48 -1.36
N PHE A 219 -5.66 5.58 -1.52
CA PHE A 219 -5.48 6.57 -2.58
C PHE A 219 -5.18 7.96 -2.01
N SER A 220 -5.35 9.00 -2.82
CA SER A 220 -5.42 10.40 -2.37
C SER A 220 -6.40 10.59 -1.20
N PRO A 221 -6.09 11.46 -0.21
CA PRO A 221 -5.01 12.45 -0.21
C PRO A 221 -3.64 11.95 0.28
N MET A 222 -3.53 10.67 0.64
CA MET A 222 -2.28 10.11 1.17
C MET A 222 -1.22 9.96 0.08
N PHE A 223 -1.65 9.56 -1.11
CA PHE A 223 -0.84 9.48 -2.33
C PHE A 223 -1.25 10.58 -3.31
N ASP A 224 -0.32 11.02 -4.15
CA ASP A 224 -0.65 11.88 -5.29
C ASP A 224 -1.66 11.20 -6.23
N GLU A 225 -2.36 11.98 -7.06
CA GLU A 225 -3.57 11.47 -7.71
C GLU A 225 -3.35 10.23 -8.60
N ASN A 226 -2.16 10.11 -9.18
CA ASN A 226 -1.76 9.03 -10.08
C ASN A 226 -1.27 7.78 -9.35
N TYR A 227 -1.24 7.79 -8.02
CA TYR A 227 -0.63 6.74 -7.22
C TYR A 227 -1.62 6.10 -6.26
N MET A 228 -1.28 4.90 -5.83
CA MET A 228 -2.00 4.14 -4.83
C MET A 228 -1.04 3.30 -4.01
N GLY A 229 -1.49 2.90 -2.82
CA GLY A 229 -0.79 1.97 -1.95
C GLY A 229 -1.67 0.78 -1.58
N LEU A 230 -1.04 -0.38 -1.46
CA LEU A 230 -1.66 -1.61 -0.98
C LEU A 230 -0.98 -2.05 0.31
N LYS A 231 -1.77 -2.67 1.19
CA LYS A 231 -1.31 -3.24 2.45
C LYS A 231 -1.74 -4.71 2.52
N PHE A 232 -0.80 -5.57 2.81
CA PHE A 232 -0.99 -7.02 2.89
C PHE A 232 -0.45 -7.59 4.18
N LYS A 233 -1.06 -8.70 4.62
CA LYS A 233 -0.39 -9.63 5.54
C LYS A 233 0.65 -10.40 4.74
N ALA A 234 1.80 -10.65 5.34
CA ALA A 234 2.87 -11.40 4.70
C ALA A 234 3.55 -12.36 5.69
N ASN A 235 4.12 -13.42 5.14
CA ASN A 235 5.13 -14.22 5.80
C ASN A 235 6.44 -13.99 5.05
N TYR A 236 7.42 -13.40 5.73
CA TYR A 236 8.73 -13.09 5.15
C TYR A 236 9.79 -13.97 5.80
N LEU A 237 10.41 -14.86 5.01
CA LEU A 237 11.42 -15.81 5.47
C LEU A 237 10.99 -16.60 6.73
N GLY A 238 9.71 -17.00 6.79
CA GLY A 238 9.14 -17.76 7.90
C GLY A 238 8.66 -16.92 9.10
N SER A 239 8.76 -15.59 9.04
CA SER A 239 8.29 -14.68 10.09
C SER A 239 7.03 -13.91 9.68
N GLU A 240 6.07 -13.77 10.59
CA GLU A 240 4.89 -12.93 10.38
C GLU A 240 5.31 -11.46 10.18
N ALA A 241 4.75 -10.86 9.14
CA ALA A 241 5.07 -9.51 8.71
C ALA A 241 3.87 -8.83 8.06
N GLN A 242 4.00 -7.53 7.85
CA GLN A 242 3.16 -6.75 6.97
C GLN A 242 3.98 -6.28 5.78
N MET A 243 3.35 -6.25 4.61
CA MET A 243 3.92 -5.72 3.38
C MET A 243 3.11 -4.52 2.92
N ILE A 244 3.79 -3.43 2.62
CA ILE A 244 3.23 -2.29 1.89
C ILE A 244 3.87 -2.27 0.51
N CYS A 245 3.06 -2.07 -0.53
CA CYS A 245 3.58 -1.65 -1.82
C CYS A 245 2.83 -0.42 -2.33
N ALA A 246 3.52 0.43 -3.08
CA ALA A 246 2.93 1.64 -3.66
C ALA A 246 3.54 1.96 -5.01
N GLY A 247 2.71 2.50 -5.90
CA GLY A 247 3.11 2.85 -7.26
C GLY A 247 1.96 3.46 -8.04
N SER A 248 2.15 3.56 -9.36
CA SER A 248 1.17 4.15 -10.26
C SER A 248 -0.15 3.37 -10.20
N VAL A 249 -1.29 4.05 -10.35
CA VAL A 249 -2.59 3.39 -10.58
C VAL A 249 -2.63 2.64 -11.90
N TYR A 250 -1.65 2.85 -12.77
CA TYR A 250 -1.48 2.16 -14.05
C TYR A 250 -0.51 0.97 -14.00
N THR A 251 -0.03 0.59 -12.81
CA THR A 251 0.79 -0.62 -12.63
C THR A 251 -0.08 -1.86 -12.50
N ASP A 252 0.30 -2.99 -13.10
CA ASP A 252 -0.42 -4.27 -12.99
C ASP A 252 -0.12 -4.99 -11.66
N TYR A 253 -0.82 -4.57 -10.59
CA TYR A 253 -0.69 -5.16 -9.27
C TYR A 253 -1.14 -6.62 -9.20
N VAL A 254 -2.08 -7.04 -10.04
CA VAL A 254 -2.56 -8.43 -10.05
C VAL A 254 -1.45 -9.35 -10.54
N LYS A 255 -0.77 -8.99 -11.64
CA LYS A 255 0.37 -9.74 -12.14
C LYS A 255 1.53 -9.75 -11.14
N PHE A 256 1.85 -8.61 -10.53
CA PHE A 256 2.87 -8.52 -9.48
C PHE A 256 2.58 -9.48 -8.31
N ILE A 257 1.35 -9.47 -7.79
CA ILE A 257 0.93 -10.34 -6.67
C ILE A 257 0.98 -11.82 -7.06
N ASN A 258 0.54 -12.16 -8.27
CA ASN A 258 0.56 -13.55 -8.75
C ASN A 258 1.99 -14.08 -8.89
N LEU A 259 2.91 -13.26 -9.42
CA LEU A 259 4.33 -13.65 -9.53
C LEU A 259 4.98 -13.88 -8.17
N ILE A 260 4.62 -13.09 -7.15
CA ILE A 260 5.07 -13.37 -5.77
C ILE A 260 4.55 -14.72 -5.28
N LYS A 261 3.26 -15.01 -5.50
CA LYS A 261 2.64 -16.27 -5.08
C LYS A 261 3.20 -17.50 -5.79
N GLU A 262 3.60 -17.36 -7.05
CA GLU A 262 4.22 -18.44 -7.84
C GLU A 262 5.66 -18.74 -7.41
N ALA A 263 6.35 -17.75 -6.81
CA ALA A 263 7.73 -17.86 -6.35
C ALA A 263 7.88 -18.31 -4.87
N ALA A 264 6.76 -18.45 -4.15
CA ALA A 264 6.70 -18.83 -2.73
C ALA A 264 7.00 -20.31 -2.49
#